data_AF-A0A0J6JT36-F1
#
_entry.id   AF-A0A0J6JT36-F1
#
_cell.length_a   1.000
_cell.length_b   1.000
_cell.length_c   1.000
_cell.angle_alpha   90.00
_cell.angle_beta   90.00
_cell.angle_gamma   90.00
#
_symmetry.space_group_name_H-M   'P 1'
#
loop_
_entity.id
_entity.type
_entity.pdbx_description
1 polymer ?
#
loop_
_entity_poly.entity_id
_entity_poly.type
_entity_poly.pdbx_seq_one_letter_code
_entity_poly.pdbx_strand_id
1 'polypeptide(L)' 'MIVDAQSVKNTDTAGLKGYDAGKKISGIKRHIVVDTQGLPHAVAVTTAEVTDRKGALKALARCQSGLKRVQSLL' A
#
# COMPACT_ATOMS: atom_id res chain seq x y z
N MET A 1 -13.52 5.15 2.29
CA MET A 1 -12.41 4.21 2.55
C MET A 1 -11.19 5.01 2.94
N ILE A 2 -10.26 4.40 3.66
CA ILE A 2 -8.99 5.00 4.06
C ILE A 2 -7.87 4.16 3.46
N VAL A 3 -6.84 4.79 2.90
CA VAL A 3 -5.61 4.13 2.48
C VAL A 3 -4.44 4.63 3.30
N ASP A 4 -3.67 3.69 3.84
CA ASP A 4 -2.39 4.01 4.45
C ASP A 4 -1.25 3.21 3.83
N ALA A 5 -0.05 3.77 3.88
CA ALA A 5 1.15 3.18 3.34
C ALA A 5 2.32 3.20 4.33
N GLN A 6 2.89 2.01 4.56
CA GLN A 6 4.02 1.84 5.47
C GLN A 6 5.21 1.18 4.79
N SER A 7 6.36 1.87 4.83
CA SER A 7 7.65 1.30 4.44
C SER A 7 8.22 0.51 5.61
N VAL A 8 8.66 -0.71 5.35
CA VAL A 8 9.23 -1.61 6.35
C VAL A 8 10.50 -2.23 5.79
N LYS A 9 11.51 -2.44 6.66
CA LYS A 9 12.70 -3.20 6.29
C LYS A 9 12.29 -4.64 5.96
N ASN A 10 12.96 -5.23 4.98
CA ASN A 10 12.84 -6.66 4.69
C ASN A 10 14.11 -7.39 5.14
N THR A 11 14.20 -8.69 4.82
CA THR A 11 15.42 -9.46 5.04
C THR A 11 16.53 -9.00 4.11
N ASP A 12 17.78 -9.02 4.58
CA ASP A 12 18.92 -8.53 3.81
C ASP A 12 19.07 -9.22 2.44
N THR A 13 18.74 -10.52 2.38
CA THR A 13 18.80 -11.38 1.20
C THR A 13 17.65 -11.18 0.21
N ALA A 14 16.65 -10.36 0.52
CA ALA A 14 15.51 -10.17 -0.36
C ALA A 14 15.91 -9.37 -1.62
N GLY A 15 15.68 -10.00 -2.79
CA GLY A 15 16.00 -9.39 -4.09
C GLY A 15 15.00 -8.31 -4.53
N LEU A 16 13.76 -8.33 -4.02
CA LEU A 16 12.75 -7.31 -4.29
C LEU A 16 12.70 -6.29 -3.15
N LYS A 17 13.50 -5.24 -3.27
CA LYS A 17 13.53 -4.10 -2.37
C LYS A 17 13.82 -2.81 -3.11
N GLY A 18 13.47 -1.69 -2.49
CA GLY A 18 14.02 -0.41 -2.86
C GLY A 18 14.04 0.52 -1.67
N TYR A 19 14.23 1.82 -1.91
CA TYR A 19 14.56 2.78 -0.85
C TYR A 19 13.53 3.90 -0.76
N ASP A 20 12.90 4.00 0.40
CA ASP A 20 12.09 5.16 0.78
C ASP A 20 13.00 6.20 1.42
N ALA A 21 13.33 7.26 0.67
CA ALA A 21 14.20 8.33 1.16
C ALA A 21 13.57 9.16 2.28
N GLY A 22 12.24 9.32 2.28
CA GLY A 22 11.52 10.07 3.31
C GLY A 22 11.56 9.35 4.66
N LYS A 23 11.48 8.02 4.65
CA LYS A 23 11.55 7.18 5.86
C LYS A 23 12.96 6.63 6.14
N LYS A 24 13.90 6.80 5.21
CA LYS A 24 15.25 6.21 5.22
C LYS A 24 15.23 4.69 5.39
N ILE A 25 14.29 4.02 4.73
CA ILE A 25 14.10 2.56 4.82
C ILE A 25 14.40 1.91 3.48
N SER A 26 15.34 0.96 3.50
CA SER A 26 15.50 -0.03 2.43
C SER A 26 14.59 -1.22 2.70
N GLY A 27 13.67 -1.54 1.79
CA GLY A 27 12.78 -2.68 1.93
C GLY A 27 11.57 -2.61 1.00
N ILE A 28 10.41 -2.93 1.56
CA ILE A 28 9.12 -2.94 0.88
C ILE A 28 8.19 -1.89 1.46
N LYS A 29 7.13 -1.55 0.73
CA LYS A 29 6.04 -0.72 1.21
C LYS A 29 4.72 -1.45 1.04
N ARG A 30 3.94 -1.50 2.13
CA ARG A 30 2.59 -2.07 2.16
C ARG A 30 1.56 -0.95 2.09
N HIS A 31 0.62 -1.07 1.16
CA HIS A 31 -0.51 -0.15 0.97
C HIS A 31 -1.76 -0.90 1.36
N ILE A 32 -2.45 -0.45 2.40
CA ILE A 32 -3.60 -1.13 2.99
C ILE A 32 -4.81 -0.23 2.85
N VAL A 33 -5.87 -0.78 2.26
CA VAL A 33 -7.16 -0.11 2.10
C VAL A 33 -8.13 -0.69 3.12
N VAL A 34 -8.69 0.16 3.97
CA VAL A 34 -9.67 -0.21 5.00
C VAL A 34 -10.96 0.59 4.86
N ASP A 35 -12.05 0.07 5.40
CA ASP A 35 -13.28 0.85 5.61
C ASP A 35 -13.22 1.66 6.92
N THR A 36 -14.32 2.35 7.23
CA THR A 36 -14.44 3.17 8.45
C THR A 36 -14.57 2.34 9.73
N GLN A 37 -14.83 1.03 9.64
CA GLN A 37 -14.82 0.11 10.76
C GLN A 37 -13.43 -0.56 10.93
N GLY A 38 -12.45 -0.22 10.09
CA GLY A 38 -11.11 -0.77 10.12
C GLY A 38 -10.98 -2.14 9.44
N LEU A 39 -12.01 -2.59 8.71
CA LEU A 39 -11.96 -3.89 8.01
C LEU A 39 -11.11 -3.78 6.74
N PRO A 40 -10.15 -4.69 6.50
CA PRO A 40 -9.29 -4.66 5.33
C PRO A 40 -10.02 -5.11 4.06
N HIS A 41 -9.87 -4.34 2.99
CA HIS A 41 -10.51 -4.56 1.70
C HIS A 41 -9.52 -4.84 0.57
N ALA A 42 -8.31 -4.31 0.67
CA ALA A 42 -7.23 -4.62 -0.26
C ALA A 42 -5.85 -4.36 0.35
N VAL A 43 -4.87 -5.12 -0.14
CA VAL A 43 -3.46 -4.92 0.16
C VAL A 43 -2.66 -4.96 -1.13
N ALA A 44 -1.74 -4.02 -1.28
CA ALA A 44 -0.67 -4.10 -2.27
C ALA A 44 0.68 -4.00 -1.57
N VAL A 45 1.61 -4.88 -1.95
CA VAL A 45 3.00 -4.79 -1.53
C VAL A 45 3.85 -4.40 -2.73
N THR A 46 4.73 -3.43 -2.54
CA THR A 46 5.66 -2.90 -3.54
C THR A 46 7.05 -2.76 -2.94
N THR A 47 8.05 -2.49 -3.76
CA THR A 47 9.35 -1.96 -3.30
C THR A 47 9.16 -0.58 -2.66
N ALA A 48 10.03 -0.20 -1.71
CA ALA A 48 9.77 0.92 -0.80
C ALA A 48 9.77 2.32 -1.46
N GLU A 49 10.44 2.48 -2.60
CA GLU A 49 10.50 3.70 -3.41
C GLU A 49 9.18 4.02 -4.12
N VAL A 50 8.27 3.05 -4.20
CA VAL A 50 6.96 3.29 -4.81
C VAL A 50 6.18 4.30 -3.98
N THR A 51 5.63 5.30 -4.64
CA THR A 51 4.84 6.35 -3.98
C THR A 51 3.50 5.79 -3.51
N ASP A 52 3.00 6.35 -2.42
CA ASP A 52 1.78 5.91 -1.75
C ASP A 52 0.59 5.96 -2.72
N ARG A 53 0.50 7.02 -3.55
CA ARG A 53 -0.51 7.12 -4.62
C ARG A 53 -0.44 5.97 -5.63
N LYS A 54 0.76 5.61 -6.12
CA LYS A 54 0.91 4.52 -7.11
C LYS A 54 0.55 3.18 -6.48
N GLY A 55 0.95 2.94 -5.24
CA GLY A 55 0.61 1.73 -4.52
C GLY A 55 -0.87 1.62 -4.16
N ALA A 56 -1.51 2.73 -3.77
CA ALA A 56 -2.94 2.82 -3.52
C ALA A 56 -3.75 2.44 -4.77
N LEU A 57 -3.40 3.01 -5.95
CA LEU A 57 -4.04 2.64 -7.21
C LEU A 57 -3.90 1.14 -7.52
N LYS A 58 -2.72 0.56 -7.24
CA LYS A 58 -2.47 -0.88 -7.41
C LYS A 58 -3.29 -1.74 -6.44
N ALA A 59 -3.57 -1.26 -5.23
CA ALA A 59 -4.44 -1.94 -4.27
C ALA A 59 -5.91 -1.87 -4.71
N LEU A 60 -6.39 -0.69 -5.11
CA LEU A 60 -7.78 -0.48 -5.55
C LEU A 60 -8.12 -1.25 -6.82
N ALA A 61 -7.18 -1.36 -7.77
CA ALA A 61 -7.37 -2.13 -8.99
C ALA A 61 -7.69 -3.61 -8.70
N ARG A 62 -7.18 -4.18 -7.60
CA ARG A 62 -7.43 -5.58 -7.22
C ARG A 62 -8.83 -5.83 -6.66
N CYS A 63 -9.48 -4.82 -6.08
CA CYS A 63 -10.79 -4.95 -5.45
C CYS A 63 -11.88 -4.11 -6.12
N GLN A 64 -11.61 -3.58 -7.33
CA GLN A 64 -12.49 -2.63 -8.03
C GLN A 64 -13.96 -3.06 -8.09
N SER A 65 -14.23 -4.35 -8.29
CA SER A 65 -15.60 -4.90 -8.34
C SER A 65 -16.37 -4.75 -7.03
N GLY A 66 -15.68 -4.75 -5.88
CA GLY A 66 -16.27 -4.57 -4.55
C GLY A 66 -16.41 -3.12 -4.11
N LEU A 67 -15.81 -2.16 -4.85
CA LEU A 67 -15.78 -0.74 -4.45
C LEU A 67 -16.93 0.10 -5.05
N LYS A 68 -17.94 -0.52 -5.66
CA LYS A 68 -19.02 0.17 -6.40
C LYS A 68 -19.81 1.20 -5.57
N ARG A 69 -19.84 1.04 -4.25
CA ARG A 69 -20.57 1.92 -3.32
C ARG A 69 -19.65 2.88 -2.56
N VAL A 70 -18.35 2.89 -2.85
CA VAL A 70 -17.40 3.79 -2.19
C VAL A 70 -17.61 5.20 -2.73
N GLN A 71 -17.98 6.12 -1.84
CA GLN A 71 -18.22 7.52 -2.19
C GLN A 71 -16.96 8.38 -2.09
N SER A 72 -16.04 8.02 -1.19
CA SER A 72 -14.81 8.76 -0.95
C SER A 72 -13.65 7.85 -0.56
N LEU A 73 -12.46 8.28 -0.92
CA LEU A 73 -11.18 7.71 -0.53
C LEU A 73 -10.38 8.80 0.18
N LEU A 74 -9.88 8.48 1.37
CA LEU A 74 -9.03 9.32 2.20
C LEU A 74 -7.62 8.74 2.24
#